data_AF-A0A8J2PHY1-F1
#
_entry.id   AF-A0A8J2PHY1-F1
#
_cell.length_a   1.000
_cell.length_b   1.000
_cell.length_c   1.000
_cell.angle_alpha   90.00
_cell.angle_beta   90.00
_cell.angle_gamma   90.00
#
_symmetry.space_group_name_H-M   'P 1'
#
loop_
_entity.id
_entity.type
_entity.pdbx_description
1 polymer ?
#
loop_
_entity_poly.entity_id
_entity_poly.type
_entity_poly.pdbx_seq_one_letter_code
_entity_poly.pdbx_strand_id
1 'polypeptide(L)'
;MVLELPVNKREKINSLCRSIRSKDLITVQELAELVGTLVSASPAVPYGLLYTRHLERDKTRALHVSRGRYGHRFRLSHEAIKDLLWWESRVSVVVNPIRSDHYEFQIETDASLTGWGGSFRGRRANGFWTLQQQKFHINILELLAIENVLRCFQSDFWNAQILIRCDNTVAIAYINNRGGCRSAVLQQIAQRIFQWAEQREIWLVATYIPSIENVIADEESR
;
A
#
# COMPACT_ATOMS: atom_id res chain seq x y z
N MET A 1 17.78 10.42 -12.44
CA MET A 1 16.76 10.52 -13.51
C MET A 1 15.39 10.49 -12.85
N VAL A 2 14.42 11.28 -13.30
CA VAL A 2 13.06 11.32 -12.74
C VAL A 2 12.04 10.98 -13.83
N LEU A 3 10.94 10.37 -13.44
CA LEU A 3 9.76 10.13 -14.25
C LEU A 3 8.67 11.13 -13.83
N GLU A 4 8.15 11.86 -14.79
CA GLU A 4 7.19 12.94 -14.56
C GLU A 4 6.01 12.85 -15.54
N LEU A 5 4.82 13.27 -15.10
CA LEU A 5 3.67 13.41 -15.97
C LEU A 5 3.73 14.72 -16.76
N PRO A 6 3.46 14.68 -18.07
CA PRO A 6 3.19 15.88 -18.86
C PRO A 6 2.10 16.76 -18.22
N VAL A 7 2.24 18.08 -18.34
CA VAL A 7 1.32 19.07 -17.73
C VAL A 7 -0.14 18.80 -18.09
N ASN A 8 -0.43 18.54 -19.36
CA ASN A 8 -1.77 18.21 -19.84
C ASN A 8 -2.38 16.96 -19.16
N LYS A 9 -1.57 15.93 -18.85
CA LYS A 9 -2.03 14.75 -18.11
C LYS A 9 -2.34 15.09 -16.65
N ARG A 10 -1.53 15.93 -16.01
CA ARG A 10 -1.78 16.41 -14.64
C ARG A 10 -3.09 17.18 -14.56
N GLU A 11 -3.31 18.12 -15.48
CA GLU A 11 -4.53 18.90 -15.58
C GLU A 11 -5.75 18.03 -15.83
N LYS A 12 -5.64 17.03 -16.73
CA LYS A 12 -6.71 16.05 -16.98
C LYS A 12 -7.05 15.24 -15.72
N ILE A 13 -6.07 14.76 -14.98
CA ILE A 13 -6.31 14.01 -13.73
C ILE A 13 -7.03 14.90 -12.72
N ASN A 14 -6.55 16.12 -12.52
CA ASN A 14 -7.18 17.08 -11.60
C ASN A 14 -8.63 17.39 -11.98
N SER A 15 -8.91 17.62 -13.26
CA SER A 15 -10.26 17.92 -13.72
C SER A 15 -11.21 16.74 -13.53
N LEU A 16 -10.75 15.51 -13.81
CA LEU A 16 -11.53 14.29 -13.58
C LEU A 16 -11.80 14.06 -12.09
N CYS A 17 -10.79 14.18 -11.22
CA CYS A 17 -10.97 14.05 -9.77
C CYS A 17 -12.01 15.05 -9.24
N ARG A 18 -11.91 16.33 -9.64
CA ARG A 18 -12.85 17.38 -9.24
C ARG A 18 -14.26 17.11 -9.74
N SER A 19 -14.41 16.70 -11.00
CA SER A 19 -15.70 16.40 -11.62
C SER A 19 -16.42 15.25 -10.92
N ILE A 20 -15.69 14.20 -10.53
CA ILE A 20 -16.24 13.07 -9.79
C ILE A 20 -16.58 13.49 -8.36
N ARG A 21 -15.70 14.23 -7.67
CA ARG A 21 -15.92 14.67 -6.29
C ARG A 21 -17.07 15.66 -6.13
N SER A 22 -17.38 16.47 -7.14
CA SER A 22 -18.48 17.43 -7.10
C SER A 22 -19.88 16.81 -7.26
N LYS A 23 -19.97 15.53 -7.64
CA LYS A 23 -21.24 14.83 -7.87
C LYS A 23 -21.64 14.05 -6.62
N ASP A 24 -22.91 14.13 -6.21
CA ASP A 24 -23.45 13.26 -5.14
C ASP A 24 -23.49 11.79 -5.60
N LEU A 25 -23.88 11.56 -6.86
CA LEU A 25 -24.00 10.23 -7.45
C LEU A 25 -23.24 10.15 -8.78
N ILE A 26 -22.33 9.19 -8.87
CA ILE A 26 -21.56 8.87 -10.08
C ILE A 26 -21.94 7.50 -10.61
N THR A 27 -21.70 7.28 -11.89
CA THR A 27 -21.80 5.97 -12.52
C THR A 27 -20.55 5.13 -12.30
N VAL A 28 -20.70 3.81 -12.37
CA VAL A 28 -19.57 2.88 -12.38
C VAL A 28 -18.63 3.15 -13.56
N GLN A 29 -19.17 3.54 -14.71
CA GLN A 29 -18.40 3.92 -15.90
C GLN A 29 -17.46 5.10 -15.62
N GLU A 30 -17.99 6.19 -15.06
CA GLU A 30 -17.19 7.38 -14.71
C GLU A 30 -16.05 7.02 -13.74
N LEU A 31 -16.33 6.21 -12.71
CA LEU A 31 -15.28 5.78 -11.79
C LEU A 31 -14.26 4.86 -12.47
N ALA A 32 -14.69 3.97 -13.37
CA ALA A 32 -13.80 3.07 -14.09
C ALA A 32 -12.80 3.84 -14.99
N GLU A 33 -13.29 4.87 -15.68
CA GLU A 33 -12.46 5.75 -16.51
C GLU A 33 -11.44 6.53 -15.69
N LEU A 34 -11.86 7.08 -14.55
CA LEU A 34 -10.93 7.73 -13.63
C LEU A 34 -9.88 6.75 -13.13
N VAL A 35 -10.29 5.59 -12.59
CA VAL A 35 -9.36 4.57 -12.07
C VAL A 35 -8.36 4.15 -13.14
N GLY A 36 -8.78 3.90 -14.38
CA GLY A 36 -7.87 3.57 -15.47
C GLY A 36 -6.84 4.68 -15.73
N THR A 37 -7.29 5.94 -15.68
CA THR A 37 -6.42 7.11 -15.80
C THR A 37 -5.39 7.18 -14.66
N LEU A 38 -5.83 7.02 -13.41
CA LEU A 38 -4.96 7.07 -12.22
C LEU A 38 -3.94 5.93 -12.18
N VAL A 39 -4.35 4.71 -12.52
CA VAL A 39 -3.45 3.55 -12.63
C VAL A 39 -2.39 3.80 -13.70
N SER A 40 -2.78 4.33 -14.87
CA SER A 40 -1.82 4.65 -15.94
C SER A 40 -0.81 5.74 -15.54
N ALA A 41 -1.19 6.62 -14.62
CA ALA A 41 -0.37 7.73 -14.13
C ALA A 41 0.53 7.35 -12.96
N SER A 42 0.18 6.27 -12.24
CA SER A 42 0.86 5.84 -11.01
C SER A 42 2.36 5.55 -11.16
N PRO A 43 2.91 5.10 -12.31
CA PRO A 43 4.36 4.98 -12.47
C PRO A 43 5.11 6.31 -12.22
N ALA A 44 4.50 7.44 -12.58
CA ALA A 44 5.09 8.78 -12.43
C ALA A 44 4.65 9.49 -11.13
N VAL A 45 3.73 8.90 -10.37
CA VAL A 45 3.17 9.47 -9.13
C VAL A 45 3.45 8.53 -7.97
N PRO A 46 4.48 8.81 -7.15
CA PRO A 46 4.81 7.99 -5.99
C PRO A 46 3.57 7.76 -5.11
N TYR A 47 3.35 6.53 -4.67
CA TYR A 47 2.18 6.09 -3.89
C TYR A 47 0.81 6.21 -4.60
N GLY A 48 0.75 6.58 -5.89
CA GLY A 48 -0.52 6.74 -6.62
C GLY A 48 -1.42 5.49 -6.59
N LEU A 49 -0.82 4.30 -6.70
CA LEU A 49 -1.57 3.03 -6.60
C LEU A 49 -2.26 2.87 -5.24
N LEU A 50 -1.63 3.31 -4.15
CA LEU A 50 -2.20 3.21 -2.81
C LEU A 50 -3.52 4.00 -2.74
N TYR A 51 -3.48 5.24 -3.21
CA TYR A 51 -4.62 6.17 -3.26
C TYR A 51 -5.54 5.92 -4.47
N THR A 52 -5.46 4.73 -5.06
CA THR A 52 -6.44 4.26 -6.06
C THR A 52 -7.24 3.07 -5.53
N ARG A 53 -6.83 2.46 -4.41
CA ARG A 53 -7.43 1.21 -3.90
C ARG A 53 -8.85 1.39 -3.37
N HIS A 54 -9.19 2.51 -2.73
CA HIS A 54 -10.58 2.73 -2.29
C HIS A 54 -11.52 2.94 -3.47
N LEU A 55 -11.05 3.65 -4.50
CA LEU A 55 -11.79 3.84 -5.76
C LEU A 55 -12.04 2.49 -6.45
N GLU A 56 -11.03 1.62 -6.54
CA GLU A 56 -11.19 0.27 -7.09
C GLU A 56 -12.18 -0.58 -6.28
N ARG A 57 -12.12 -0.49 -4.94
CA ARG A 57 -13.02 -1.23 -4.05
C ARG A 57 -14.47 -0.79 -4.21
N ASP A 58 -14.70 0.51 -4.25
CA ASP A 58 -16.04 1.08 -4.42
C ASP A 58 -16.61 0.72 -5.81
N LYS A 59 -15.79 0.82 -6.86
CA LYS A 59 -16.14 0.35 -8.22
C LYS A 59 -16.55 -1.12 -8.23
N THR A 60 -15.73 -2.00 -7.65
CA THR A 60 -16.01 -3.45 -7.60
C THR A 60 -17.29 -3.75 -6.82
N ARG A 61 -17.52 -3.07 -5.69
CA ARG A 61 -18.75 -3.21 -4.91
C ARG A 61 -19.97 -2.77 -5.71
N ALA A 62 -19.90 -1.62 -6.37
CA ALA A 62 -20.98 -1.10 -7.19
C ALA A 62 -21.28 -2.01 -8.40
N LEU A 63 -20.26 -2.57 -9.05
CA LEU A 63 -20.41 -3.58 -10.10
C LEU A 63 -21.10 -4.84 -9.59
N HIS A 64 -20.71 -5.34 -8.42
CA HIS A 64 -21.31 -6.53 -7.83
C HIS A 64 -22.80 -6.31 -7.52
N VAL A 65 -23.14 -5.21 -6.83
CA VAL A 65 -24.53 -4.85 -6.49
C VAL A 65 -25.39 -4.65 -7.74
N SER A 66 -24.82 -4.07 -8.79
CA SER A 66 -25.55 -3.76 -10.02
C SER A 66 -25.63 -4.91 -11.02
N ARG A 67 -25.02 -6.07 -10.71
CA ARG A 67 -24.86 -7.23 -11.61
C ARG A 67 -24.14 -6.87 -12.91
N GLY A 68 -23.06 -6.10 -12.78
CA GLY A 68 -22.18 -5.72 -13.90
C GLY A 68 -22.65 -4.52 -14.74
N ARG A 69 -23.65 -3.75 -14.28
CA ARG A 69 -24.18 -2.61 -15.02
C ARG A 69 -23.34 -1.35 -14.80
N TYR A 70 -22.56 -0.96 -15.80
CA TYR A 70 -21.69 0.23 -15.74
C TYR A 70 -22.44 1.56 -15.62
N GLY A 71 -23.71 1.62 -16.05
CA GLY A 71 -24.57 2.80 -15.86
C GLY A 71 -25.15 2.94 -14.45
N HIS A 72 -24.92 1.98 -13.55
CA HIS A 72 -25.43 2.06 -12.18
C HIS A 72 -24.81 3.24 -11.42
N ARG A 73 -25.66 4.00 -10.72
CA ARG A 73 -25.27 5.16 -9.94
C ARG A 73 -25.14 4.83 -8.46
N PHE A 74 -24.09 5.34 -7.82
CA PHE A 74 -23.81 5.12 -6.41
C PHE A 74 -23.01 6.30 -5.82
N ARG A 75 -22.94 6.33 -4.48
CA ARG A 75 -22.13 7.30 -3.74
C ARG A 75 -20.74 6.73 -3.46
N LEU A 76 -19.71 7.55 -3.62
CA LEU A 76 -18.36 7.21 -3.18
C LEU A 76 -18.30 7.12 -1.66
N SER A 77 -17.47 6.20 -1.16
CA SER A 77 -17.12 6.14 0.25
C SER A 77 -16.29 7.36 0.67
N HIS A 78 -16.29 7.64 1.96
CA HIS A 78 -15.49 8.73 2.52
C HIS A 78 -13.98 8.52 2.28
N GLU A 79 -13.52 7.27 2.30
CA GLU A 79 -12.13 6.89 2.02
C GLU A 79 -11.78 7.14 0.55
N ALA A 80 -12.66 6.80 -0.39
CA ALA A 80 -12.47 7.10 -1.80
C ALA A 80 -12.41 8.61 -2.06
N ILE A 81 -13.18 9.43 -1.33
CA ILE A 81 -13.09 10.88 -1.43
C ILE A 81 -11.73 11.39 -0.91
N LYS A 82 -11.20 10.83 0.17
CA LYS A 82 -9.83 11.15 0.66
C LYS A 82 -8.76 10.83 -0.37
N ASP A 83 -8.89 9.68 -1.04
CA ASP A 83 -8.01 9.28 -2.14
C ASP A 83 -8.03 10.32 -3.29
N LEU A 84 -9.21 10.80 -3.69
CA LEU A 84 -9.34 11.86 -4.71
C LEU A 84 -8.67 13.16 -4.29
N LEU A 85 -8.86 13.59 -3.03
CA LEU A 85 -8.24 14.79 -2.49
C LEU A 85 -6.70 14.66 -2.46
N TRP A 86 -6.20 13.49 -2.09
CA TRP A 86 -4.76 13.21 -2.16
C TRP A 86 -4.24 13.38 -3.60
N TRP A 87 -4.91 12.78 -4.59
CA TRP A 87 -4.53 12.95 -6.00
C TRP A 87 -4.53 14.41 -6.44
N GLU A 88 -5.58 15.18 -6.10
CA GLU A 88 -5.66 16.62 -6.42
C GLU A 88 -4.49 17.43 -5.82
N SER A 89 -4.06 17.08 -4.61
CA SER A 89 -2.96 17.77 -3.93
C SER A 89 -1.57 17.39 -4.42
N ARG A 90 -1.39 16.16 -4.92
CA ARG A 90 -0.07 15.61 -5.28
C ARG A 90 0.24 15.65 -6.76
N VAL A 91 -0.72 15.37 -7.64
CA VAL A 91 -0.45 15.08 -9.06
C VAL A 91 0.26 16.22 -9.79
N SER A 92 0.03 17.46 -9.37
CA SER A 92 0.63 18.67 -9.98
C SER A 92 2.08 18.91 -9.60
N VAL A 93 2.53 18.38 -8.46
CA VAL A 93 3.83 18.73 -7.86
C VAL A 93 4.81 17.57 -7.78
N VAL A 94 4.31 16.34 -7.83
CA VAL A 94 5.15 15.15 -7.64
C VAL A 94 5.84 14.72 -8.93
N VAL A 95 7.06 14.23 -8.74
CA VAL A 95 7.83 13.46 -9.71
C VAL A 95 8.28 12.17 -9.03
N ASN A 96 8.46 11.10 -9.77
CA ASN A 96 8.98 9.85 -9.23
C ASN A 96 10.45 9.67 -9.64
N PRO A 97 11.40 9.74 -8.70
CA PRO A 97 12.79 9.37 -9.00
C PRO A 97 12.84 7.95 -9.55
N ILE A 98 13.59 7.75 -10.65
CA ILE A 98 13.93 6.40 -11.11
C ILE A 98 14.92 5.84 -10.10
N ARG A 99 14.54 4.72 -9.49
CA ARG A 99 15.27 4.10 -8.39
C ARG A 99 16.21 3.05 -8.97
N SER A 100 17.43 3.01 -8.43
CA SER A 100 18.34 1.89 -8.59
C SER A 100 17.98 0.77 -7.61
N ASP A 101 18.39 -0.47 -7.89
CA ASP A 101 18.29 -1.62 -6.97
C ASP A 101 19.32 -1.53 -5.82
N HIS A 102 19.50 -0.33 -5.27
CA HIS A 102 20.37 -0.05 -4.14
C HIS A 102 19.52 0.29 -2.93
N TYR A 103 19.43 -0.66 -2.00
CA TYR A 103 18.70 -0.52 -0.75
C TYR A 103 19.66 -0.11 0.37
N GLU A 104 19.37 0.99 1.05
CA GLU A 104 20.19 1.49 2.17
C GLU A 104 20.02 0.61 3.41
N PHE A 105 18.83 0.04 3.56
CA PHE A 105 18.46 -0.79 4.68
C PHE A 105 17.81 -2.08 4.21
N GLN A 106 18.10 -3.18 4.90
CA GLN A 106 17.39 -4.45 4.76
C GLN A 106 16.84 -4.82 6.14
N ILE A 107 15.56 -5.19 6.18
CA ILE A 107 14.94 -5.80 7.36
C ILE A 107 14.45 -7.19 7.01
N GLU A 108 14.55 -8.09 7.98
CA GLU A 108 13.97 -9.43 7.92
C GLU A 108 12.81 -9.50 8.90
N THR A 109 11.73 -10.16 8.50
CA THR A 109 10.51 -10.24 9.31
C THR A 109 9.95 -11.64 9.23
N ASP A 110 9.32 -12.05 10.32
CA ASP A 110 8.62 -13.34 10.40
C ASP A 110 7.43 -13.22 11.35
N ALA A 111 6.41 -14.03 11.11
CA ALA A 111 5.25 -14.12 11.98
C ALA A 111 4.92 -15.58 12.29
N SER A 112 4.64 -15.85 13.57
CA SER A 112 4.05 -17.09 14.01
C SER A 112 2.62 -16.86 14.49
N LEU A 113 1.97 -17.90 15.01
CA LEU A 113 0.66 -17.78 15.66
C LEU A 113 0.75 -17.14 17.06
N THR A 114 1.93 -17.10 17.69
CA THR A 114 2.14 -16.59 19.05
C THR A 114 2.72 -15.17 19.06
N GLY A 115 3.59 -14.86 18.10
CA GLY A 115 4.27 -13.57 18.03
C GLY A 115 4.78 -13.19 16.65
N TRP A 116 5.52 -12.09 16.62
CA TRP A 116 6.25 -11.59 15.46
C TRP A 116 7.68 -11.30 15.85
N GLY A 117 8.57 -11.45 14.87
CA GLY A 117 9.98 -11.22 15.00
C GLY A 117 10.53 -10.47 13.80
N GLY A 118 11.67 -9.82 14.00
CA GLY A 118 12.43 -9.25 12.92
C GLY A 118 13.82 -8.82 13.31
N SER A 119 14.64 -8.64 12.29
CA SER A 119 16.05 -8.29 12.41
C SER A 119 16.37 -7.05 11.57
N PHE A 120 17.25 -6.19 12.09
CA PHE A 120 17.80 -5.04 11.37
C PHE A 120 19.22 -4.72 11.85
N ARG A 121 20.22 -4.86 10.96
CA ARG A 121 21.64 -4.59 11.27
C ARG A 121 22.13 -5.26 12.56
N GLY A 122 21.76 -6.53 12.76
CA GLY A 122 22.10 -7.30 13.96
C GLY A 122 21.29 -6.95 15.21
N ARG A 123 20.45 -5.91 15.19
CA ARG A 123 19.44 -5.67 16.22
C ARG A 123 18.23 -6.57 15.96
N ARG A 124 17.59 -7.00 17.04
CA ARG A 124 16.41 -7.84 17.03
C ARG A 124 15.21 -7.07 17.58
N ALA A 125 14.03 -7.34 17.05
CA ALA A 125 12.77 -6.84 17.56
C ALA A 125 11.76 -7.99 17.57
N ASN A 126 11.01 -8.10 18.65
CA ASN A 126 9.96 -9.10 18.79
C ASN A 126 8.78 -8.56 19.59
N GLY A 127 7.69 -9.31 19.56
CA GLY A 127 6.59 -9.14 20.48
C GLY A 127 5.52 -10.20 20.32
N PHE A 128 4.69 -10.35 21.36
CA PHE A 128 3.58 -11.29 21.34
C PHE A 128 2.33 -10.69 20.71
N TRP A 129 1.56 -11.54 20.05
CA TRP A 129 0.22 -11.20 19.62
C TRP A 129 -0.73 -11.15 20.81
N THR A 130 -1.64 -10.17 20.80
CA THR A 130 -2.80 -10.20 21.69
C THR A 130 -3.67 -11.43 21.41
N LEU A 131 -4.47 -11.86 22.38
CA LEU A 131 -5.40 -12.99 22.22
C LEU A 131 -6.38 -12.84 21.03
N GLN A 132 -6.65 -11.60 20.62
CA GLN A 132 -7.45 -11.33 19.43
C GLN A 132 -6.63 -11.51 18.15
N GLN A 133 -5.40 -11.01 18.11
CA GLN A 133 -4.51 -11.13 16.96
C GLN A 133 -4.11 -12.58 16.67
N GLN A 134 -3.91 -13.41 17.70
CA GLN A 134 -3.61 -14.84 17.53
C GLN A 134 -4.68 -15.60 16.72
N LYS A 135 -5.90 -15.05 16.61
CA LYS A 135 -7.00 -15.62 15.82
C LYS A 135 -6.99 -15.17 14.35
N PHE A 136 -6.08 -14.26 13.97
CA PHE A 136 -5.99 -13.76 12.61
C PHE A 136 -5.32 -14.80 11.70
N HIS A 137 -5.67 -14.75 10.42
CA HIS A 137 -5.03 -15.58 9.42
C HIS A 137 -3.54 -15.21 9.30
N ILE A 138 -2.66 -16.19 9.06
CA ILE A 138 -1.20 -15.99 9.00
C ILE A 138 -0.78 -14.84 8.07
N ASN A 139 -1.35 -14.75 6.86
CA ASN A 139 -1.11 -13.62 5.94
C ASN A 139 -1.34 -12.21 6.56
N ILE A 140 -2.28 -12.07 7.51
CA ILE A 140 -2.51 -10.82 8.25
C ILE A 140 -1.38 -10.59 9.25
N LEU A 141 -1.00 -11.64 9.99
CA LEU A 141 0.09 -11.60 10.97
C LEU A 141 1.42 -11.24 10.33
N GLU A 142 1.71 -11.81 9.15
CA GLU A 142 2.90 -11.51 8.35
C GLU A 142 3.02 -10.03 7.97
N LEU A 143 1.92 -9.46 7.47
CA LEU A 143 1.91 -8.05 7.11
C LEU A 143 1.95 -7.13 8.35
N LEU A 144 1.38 -7.57 9.49
CA LEU A 144 1.51 -6.89 10.78
C LEU A 144 2.93 -6.98 11.34
N ALA A 145 3.63 -8.10 11.17
CA ALA A 145 5.02 -8.24 11.58
C ALA A 145 5.90 -7.23 10.84
N ILE A 146 5.70 -7.07 9.53
CA ILE A 146 6.35 -6.01 8.74
C ILE A 146 6.06 -4.62 9.34
N GLU A 147 4.80 -4.31 9.63
CA GLU A 147 4.43 -3.03 10.24
C GLU A 147 5.15 -2.82 11.59
N ASN A 148 5.14 -3.82 12.46
CA ASN A 148 5.73 -3.74 13.80
C ASN A 148 7.25 -3.55 13.74
N VAL A 149 7.95 -4.33 12.90
CA VAL A 149 9.41 -4.21 12.72
C VAL A 149 9.79 -2.82 12.19
N LEU A 150 9.06 -2.31 11.19
CA LEU A 150 9.25 -0.93 10.70
C LEU A 150 9.04 0.12 11.79
N ARG A 151 8.08 -0.09 12.70
CA ARG A 151 7.80 0.81 13.82
C ARG A 151 8.86 0.73 14.92
N CYS A 152 9.39 -0.45 15.21
CA CYS A 152 10.46 -0.63 16.20
C CYS A 152 11.74 0.08 15.79
N PHE A 153 12.09 0.03 14.50
CA PHE A 153 13.30 0.68 13.98
C PHE A 153 13.01 2.04 13.31
N GLN A 154 11.86 2.65 13.60
CA GLN A 154 11.41 3.87 12.90
C GLN A 154 12.36 5.06 13.03
N SER A 155 13.16 5.13 14.10
CA SER A 155 14.15 6.18 14.33
C SER A 155 15.30 6.15 13.32
N ASP A 156 15.53 4.99 12.71
CA ASP A 156 16.62 4.78 11.76
C ASP A 156 16.19 5.06 10.32
N PHE A 157 14.91 5.30 10.06
CA PHE A 157 14.35 5.33 8.72
C PHE A 157 13.83 6.71 8.33
N TRP A 158 14.56 7.38 7.45
CA TRP A 158 14.15 8.63 6.80
C TRP A 158 14.78 8.76 5.42
N ASN A 159 14.01 9.19 4.42
CA ASN A 159 14.47 9.39 3.03
C ASN A 159 15.34 8.24 2.50
N ALA A 160 14.81 7.01 2.61
CA ALA A 160 15.60 5.80 2.37
C ALA A 160 14.85 4.77 1.53
N GLN A 161 15.61 3.82 0.97
CA GLN A 161 15.06 2.62 0.34
C GLN A 161 15.28 1.42 1.25
N ILE A 162 14.20 0.76 1.64
CA ILE A 162 14.21 -0.38 2.55
C ILE A 162 13.78 -1.63 1.78
N LEU A 163 14.64 -2.64 1.82
CA LEU A 163 14.34 -3.99 1.39
C LEU A 163 13.75 -4.78 2.56
N ILE A 164 12.56 -5.34 2.37
CA ILE A 164 11.88 -6.21 3.32
C ILE A 164 12.06 -7.65 2.84
N ARG A 165 12.54 -8.53 3.72
CA ARG A 165 12.73 -9.94 3.48
C ARG A 165 11.73 -10.71 4.34
N CYS A 166 10.82 -11.45 3.71
CA CYS A 166 9.89 -12.36 4.39
C CYS A 166 9.58 -13.56 3.51
N ASP A 167 9.03 -14.63 4.08
CA ASP A 167 8.70 -15.86 3.34
C ASP A 167 7.23 -15.86 2.83
N ASN A 168 6.41 -14.91 3.27
CA ASN A 168 5.01 -14.85 2.89
C ASN A 168 4.76 -14.10 1.58
N THR A 169 4.43 -14.86 0.53
CA THR A 169 4.13 -14.32 -0.81
C THR A 169 2.96 -13.32 -0.85
N VAL A 170 1.98 -13.44 0.04
CA VAL A 170 0.87 -12.48 0.13
C VAL A 170 1.37 -11.16 0.69
N ALA A 171 2.16 -11.17 1.76
CA ALA A 171 2.77 -9.97 2.30
C ALA A 171 3.66 -9.27 1.25
N ILE A 172 4.50 -10.03 0.54
CA ILE A 172 5.33 -9.53 -0.57
C ILE A 172 4.45 -8.84 -1.63
N ALA A 173 3.37 -9.51 -2.06
CA ALA A 173 2.46 -8.96 -3.06
C ALA A 173 1.79 -7.66 -2.59
N TYR A 174 1.37 -7.57 -1.32
CA TYR A 174 0.76 -6.35 -0.78
C TYR A 174 1.76 -5.20 -0.68
N ILE A 175 3.02 -5.46 -0.31
CA ILE A 175 4.06 -4.41 -0.32
C ILE A 175 4.34 -3.98 -1.76
N ASN A 176 4.68 -4.90 -2.66
CA ASN A 176 5.12 -4.54 -4.01
C ASN A 176 4.02 -3.92 -4.87
N ASN A 177 2.76 -4.30 -4.65
CA ASN A 177 1.61 -3.71 -5.36
C ASN A 177 0.96 -2.53 -4.63
N ARG A 178 1.54 -2.04 -3.52
CA ARG A 178 0.98 -0.93 -2.73
C ARG A 178 -0.46 -1.21 -2.26
N GLY A 179 -0.69 -2.42 -1.77
CA GLY A 179 -1.99 -2.92 -1.34
C GLY A 179 -2.62 -3.94 -2.29
N GLY A 180 -3.90 -4.20 -2.08
CA GLY A 180 -4.71 -5.12 -2.89
C GLY A 180 -6.21 -4.96 -2.61
N CYS A 181 -7.05 -5.47 -3.51
CA CYS A 181 -8.50 -5.31 -3.43
C CYS A 181 -9.25 -6.51 -2.84
N ARG A 182 -8.53 -7.61 -2.52
CA ARG A 182 -9.16 -8.89 -2.11
C ARG A 182 -9.52 -8.95 -0.63
N SER A 183 -8.70 -8.34 0.24
CA SER A 183 -8.94 -8.33 1.68
C SER A 183 -8.91 -6.90 2.19
N ALA A 184 -10.04 -6.44 2.75
CA ALA A 184 -10.13 -5.12 3.35
C ALA A 184 -9.16 -4.94 4.53
N VAL A 185 -8.94 -6.00 5.32
CA VAL A 185 -8.03 -5.97 6.47
C VAL A 185 -6.58 -5.82 6.02
N LEU A 186 -6.13 -6.65 5.06
CA LEU A 186 -4.77 -6.54 4.52
C LEU A 186 -4.54 -5.19 3.84
N GLN A 187 -5.56 -4.67 3.13
CA GLN A 187 -5.49 -3.35 2.52
C GLN A 187 -5.32 -2.23 3.55
N GLN A 188 -6.05 -2.30 4.67
CA GLN A 188 -5.90 -1.32 5.75
C GLN A 188 -4.49 -1.35 6.35
N ILE A 189 -3.93 -2.52 6.59
CA ILE A 189 -2.55 -2.66 7.11
C ILE A 189 -1.55 -2.11 6.10
N ALA A 190 -1.64 -2.51 4.82
CA ALA A 190 -0.79 -1.97 3.77
C ALA A 190 -0.88 -0.44 3.67
N GLN A 191 -2.08 0.13 3.82
CA GLN A 191 -2.26 1.57 3.84
C GLN A 191 -1.54 2.24 5.02
N ARG A 192 -1.62 1.69 6.23
CA ARG A 192 -0.88 2.22 7.39
C ARG A 192 0.64 2.19 7.15
N ILE A 193 1.15 1.08 6.60
CA ILE A 193 2.56 0.93 6.27
C ILE A 193 2.99 1.99 5.25
N PHE A 194 2.25 2.15 4.15
CA PHE A 194 2.63 3.09 3.10
C PHE A 194 2.39 4.56 3.46
N GLN A 195 1.39 4.88 4.26
CA GLN A 195 1.21 6.25 4.78
C GLN A 195 2.35 6.63 5.73
N TRP A 196 2.78 5.69 6.58
CA TRP A 196 3.97 5.88 7.41
C TRP A 196 5.23 6.08 6.57
N ALA A 197 5.38 5.29 5.50
CA ALA A 197 6.50 5.39 4.57
C ALA A 197 6.48 6.72 3.78
N GLU A 198 5.31 7.14 3.29
CA GLU A 198 5.13 8.40 2.56
C GLU A 198 5.52 9.61 3.42
N GLN A 199 5.14 9.63 4.69
CA GLN A 199 5.48 10.70 5.64
C GLN A 199 6.98 10.84 5.89
N ARG A 200 7.77 9.79 5.60
CA ARG A 200 9.22 9.71 5.84
C ARG A 200 10.01 9.64 4.54
N GLU A 201 9.36 9.79 3.39
CA GLU A 201 9.98 9.66 2.07
C GLU A 201 10.64 8.29 1.85
N ILE A 202 10.08 7.23 2.44
CA ILE A 202 10.62 5.88 2.39
C ILE A 202 10.05 5.08 1.22
N TRP A 203 10.94 4.41 0.49
CA TRP A 203 10.57 3.35 -0.45
C TRP A 203 10.59 1.98 0.22
N LEU A 204 9.53 1.20 0.00
CA LEU A 204 9.49 -0.18 0.43
C LEU A 204 9.45 -1.11 -0.79
N VAL A 205 10.30 -2.14 -0.75
CA VAL A 205 10.27 -3.29 -1.66
C VAL A 205 10.35 -4.54 -0.81
N ALA A 206 9.54 -5.55 -1.13
CA ALA A 206 9.58 -6.84 -0.47
C ALA A 206 10.13 -7.91 -1.41
N THR A 207 10.93 -8.83 -0.88
CA THR A 207 11.48 -9.98 -1.59
C THR A 207 11.41 -11.22 -0.71
N TYR A 208 11.39 -12.38 -1.36
CA TYR A 208 11.32 -13.66 -0.68
C TYR A 208 12.65 -13.98 0.00
N ILE A 209 12.57 -14.52 1.22
CA ILE A 209 13.66 -15.25 1.87
C ILE A 209 13.13 -16.62 2.31
N PRO A 210 13.87 -17.72 2.08
CA PRO A 210 13.50 -19.02 2.62
C PRO A 210 13.46 -18.99 4.15
N SER A 211 12.48 -19.65 4.78
CA SER A 211 12.36 -19.68 6.25
C SER A 211 13.61 -20.29 6.92
N ILE A 212 14.28 -21.24 6.25
CA ILE A 212 15.56 -21.82 6.71
C ILE A 212 16.72 -20.80 6.75
N GLU A 213 16.65 -19.75 5.94
CA GLU A 213 17.62 -18.64 5.95
C GLU A 213 17.15 -17.50 6.87
N ASN A 214 15.87 -17.46 7.24
CA ASN A 214 15.26 -16.43 8.08
C ASN A 214 15.34 -16.74 9.59
N VAL A 215 16.45 -17.36 10.03
CA VAL A 215 16.59 -17.95 11.37
C VAL A 215 16.36 -16.95 12.49
N ILE A 216 16.89 -15.73 12.36
CA ILE A 216 16.75 -14.72 13.42
C ILE A 216 15.30 -14.29 13.56
N ALA A 217 14.60 -13.99 12.46
CA ALA A 217 13.23 -13.54 12.56
C ALA A 217 12.30 -14.67 13.05
N ASP A 218 12.52 -15.92 12.63
CA ASP A 218 11.80 -17.11 13.10
C ASP A 218 12.06 -17.45 14.57
N GLU A 219 13.28 -17.26 15.08
CA GLU A 219 13.55 -17.35 16.52
C GLU A 219 12.75 -16.31 17.31
N GLU A 220 12.72 -15.08 16.81
CA GLU A 220 12.11 -13.94 17.46
C GLU A 220 10.57 -13.94 17.34
N SER A 221 10.00 -14.69 16.40
CA SER A 221 8.54 -14.78 16.22
C SER A 221 7.86 -15.81 17.11
N ARG A 222 8.62 -16.70 17.78
CA ARG A 222 8.12 -17.84 18.56
C ARG A 222 7.65 -17.49 19.97
#